data_AF-A0A661I544-F1
#
_entry.id   AF-A0A661I544-F1
#
_cell.length_a   1.000
_cell.length_b   1.000
_cell.length_c   1.000
_cell.angle_alpha   90.00
_cell.angle_beta   90.00
_cell.angle_gamma   90.00
#
_symmetry.space_group_name_H-M   'P 1'
#
loop_
_entity.id
_entity.type
_entity.pdbx_description
1 polymer ?
#
loop_
_entity_poly.entity_id
_entity_poly.type
_entity_poly.pdbx_seq_one_letter_code
_entity_poly.pdbx_strand_id
1 'polypeptide(L)'
;MSTFKAVILKGEIHKKNDGTSNVKIRLTHKRKVEYISTDLFLKSDAFNNKTGVVKSGVNKSYINLRIADFIYNFQKKDIELGGRRDSMTIKQIKSYLLDKAENSGHIDFFKFAKEYLNSIDSKGTRRWHESTLSNLKSFGGSKLPFSEINLDFLQRFERYLRMQGVKGGINNYMRSFRAIFNKARDTYNDEDSGVIKIPHYPFRKYKIPKSTPKSKMHILTIDELKMFINYKHNTPGEELAKDMFLLMFYLIGIEIKDLFYLKKAINDRVYFERFKTCKEFSIKLEPETFAIIDGYFGDADPCFGDIDPPRRKWFKEQIA
;
A
#
# COMPACT_ATOMS: atom_id res chain seq x y z
N MET A 1 5.43 34.66 13.49
CA MET A 1 6.65 34.29 12.72
C MET A 1 7.67 33.66 13.66
N SER A 2 8.13 32.45 13.34
CA SER A 2 9.30 31.82 13.95
C SER A 2 10.58 32.62 13.66
N THR A 3 11.51 32.60 14.61
CA THR A 3 12.79 33.29 14.48
C THR A 3 13.95 32.32 14.69
N PHE A 4 15.07 32.61 14.02
CA PHE A 4 16.29 31.80 14.03
C PHE A 4 17.44 32.64 14.55
N LYS A 5 18.21 32.12 15.50
CA LYS A 5 19.38 32.81 16.04
C LYS A 5 20.47 31.85 16.47
N ALA A 6 21.71 32.09 16.06
CA ALA A 6 22.85 31.32 16.55
C ALA A 6 23.13 31.64 18.03
N VAL A 7 23.35 30.59 18.83
CA VAL A 7 23.63 30.67 20.26
C VAL A 7 24.57 29.55 20.71
N ILE A 8 25.35 29.80 21.74
CA ILE A 8 26.02 28.79 22.57
C ILE A 8 25.28 28.71 23.90
N LEU A 9 24.88 27.50 24.29
CA LEU A 9 24.22 27.26 25.58
C LEU A 9 25.22 27.39 26.73
N LYS A 10 24.82 28.01 27.84
CA LYS A 10 25.65 28.16 29.03
C LYS A 10 25.58 26.91 29.91
N GLY A 11 26.68 26.60 30.61
CA GLY A 11 26.78 25.49 31.56
C GLY A 11 27.80 24.44 31.13
N GLU A 12 28.47 23.82 32.10
CA GLU A 12 29.55 22.84 31.86
C GLU A 12 29.06 21.62 31.06
N ILE A 13 27.79 21.23 31.21
CA ILE A 13 27.16 20.13 30.44
C ILE A 13 27.13 20.36 28.92
N HIS A 14 27.37 21.58 28.45
CA HIS A 14 27.37 21.94 27.03
C HIS A 14 28.78 22.25 26.49
N LYS A 15 29.80 22.00 27.31
CA LYS A 15 31.21 22.20 27.00
C LYS A 15 31.88 20.84 26.88
N LYS A 16 32.64 20.66 25.81
CA LYS A 16 33.47 19.48 25.60
C LYS A 16 34.72 19.56 26.48
N ASN A 17 35.40 18.43 26.65
CA ASN A 17 36.65 18.34 27.40
C ASN A 17 37.75 19.26 26.83
N ASP A 18 37.70 19.57 25.53
CA ASP A 18 38.61 20.52 24.85
C ASP A 18 38.28 22.01 25.10
N GLY A 19 37.25 22.30 25.89
CA GLY A 19 36.80 23.64 26.22
C GLY A 19 35.91 24.33 25.17
N THR A 20 35.56 23.63 24.08
CA THR A 20 34.66 24.13 23.04
C THR A 20 33.19 23.78 23.32
N SER A 21 32.28 24.57 22.76
CA SER A 21 30.84 24.35 22.85
C SER A 21 30.21 24.41 21.45
N ASN A 22 29.17 23.62 21.25
CA ASN A 22 28.46 23.59 19.97
C ASN A 22 27.71 24.90 19.73
N VAL A 23 27.87 25.48 18.55
CA VAL A 23 27.00 26.56 18.07
C VAL A 23 25.67 25.94 17.65
N LYS A 24 24.57 26.38 18.26
CA LYS A 24 23.22 25.91 17.94
C LYS A 24 22.42 27.00 17.27
N ILE A 25 21.50 26.63 16.38
CA ILE A 25 20.46 27.53 15.88
C ILE A 25 19.25 27.41 16.80
N ARG A 26 18.94 28.49 17.52
CA ARG A 26 17.74 28.63 18.33
C ARG A 26 16.55 28.93 17.43
N LEU A 27 15.61 28.01 17.37
CA LEU A 27 14.30 28.18 16.77
C LEU A 27 13.33 28.66 17.85
N THR A 28 12.63 29.77 17.62
CA THR A 28 11.57 30.25 18.51
C THR A 28 10.26 30.31 17.74
N HIS A 29 9.19 29.70 18.24
CA HIS A 29 7.85 29.75 17.63
C HIS A 29 6.78 29.75 18.72
N LYS A 30 5.80 30.66 18.65
CA LYS A 30 4.74 30.82 19.67
C LYS A 30 5.26 30.83 21.12
N ARG A 31 6.31 31.62 21.36
CA ARG A 31 7.02 31.75 22.67
C ARG A 31 7.66 30.46 23.19
N LYS A 32 7.63 29.35 22.45
CA LYS A 32 8.39 28.13 22.76
C LYS A 32 9.73 28.17 22.04
N VAL A 33 10.73 27.47 22.60
CA VAL A 33 12.10 27.46 22.10
C VAL A 33 12.56 26.02 21.88
N GLU A 34 13.23 25.79 20.75
CA GLU A 34 13.91 24.54 20.41
C GLU A 34 15.30 24.88 19.85
N TYR A 35 16.22 23.91 19.92
CA TYR A 35 17.59 24.09 19.43
C TYR A 35 17.93 23.06 18.36
N ILE A 36 18.55 23.52 17.28
CA ILE A 36 19.11 22.70 16.20
C ILE A 36 20.63 22.75 16.32
N SER A 37 21.26 21.59 16.48
CA SER A 37 22.72 21.48 16.55
C SER A 37 23.34 21.73 15.18
N THR A 38 24.51 22.37 15.14
CA THR A 38 25.33 22.48 13.93
C THR A 38 26.59 21.63 14.04
N ASP A 39 27.41 21.60 13.01
CA ASP A 39 28.75 21.00 13.03
C ASP A 39 29.83 21.95 13.60
N LEU A 40 29.46 23.18 13.97
CA LEU A 40 30.39 24.20 14.44
C LEU A 40 30.60 24.12 15.95
N PHE A 41 31.87 24.14 16.37
CA PHE A 41 32.28 24.17 17.77
C PHE A 41 33.25 25.32 18.01
N LEU A 42 33.00 26.11 19.04
CA LEU A 42 33.79 27.30 19.37
C LEU A 42 34.01 27.41 20.87
N LYS A 43 35.11 28.03 21.29
CA LYS A 43 35.25 28.46 22.68
C LYS A 43 34.18 29.50 23.01
N SER A 44 33.60 29.40 24.20
CA SER A 44 32.45 30.24 24.60
C SER A 44 32.78 31.74 24.63
N ASP A 45 34.05 32.09 24.87
CA ASP A 45 34.57 33.46 24.84
C ASP A 45 34.68 34.05 23.44
N ALA A 46 34.77 33.22 22.40
CA ALA A 46 34.88 33.63 21.00
C ALA A 46 33.53 33.99 20.35
N PHE A 47 32.41 33.64 21.00
CA PHE A 47 31.06 33.83 20.47
C PHE A 47 30.27 34.86 21.29
N ASN A 48 29.46 35.70 20.62
CA ASN A 48 28.59 36.65 21.30
C ASN A 48 27.12 36.22 21.15
N ASN A 49 26.52 35.70 22.22
CA ASN A 49 25.11 35.29 22.24
C ASN A 49 24.10 36.44 22.04
N LYS A 50 24.48 37.69 22.33
CA LYS A 50 23.58 38.85 22.11
C LYS A 50 23.45 39.14 20.63
N THR A 51 24.54 39.08 19.88
CA THR A 51 24.55 39.37 18.43
C THR A 51 24.43 38.13 17.56
N GLY A 52 24.73 36.94 18.10
CA GLY A 52 24.72 35.67 17.37
C GLY A 52 25.91 35.47 16.43
N VAL A 53 27.02 36.18 16.66
CA VAL A 53 28.21 36.13 15.80
C VAL A 53 29.48 35.77 16.56
N VAL A 54 30.44 35.20 15.83
CA VAL A 54 31.81 34.99 16.28
C VAL A 54 32.55 36.33 16.28
N LYS A 55 33.12 36.72 17.43
CA LYS A 55 33.83 38.00 17.61
C LYS A 55 35.36 37.88 17.52
N SER A 56 35.92 36.69 17.78
CA SER A 56 37.37 36.46 17.77
C SER A 56 37.70 35.02 17.35
N GLY A 57 38.96 34.78 16.94
CA GLY A 57 39.46 33.45 16.54
C GLY A 57 39.84 33.35 15.06
N VAL A 58 40.59 32.29 14.74
CA VAL A 58 40.97 31.94 13.35
C VAL A 58 39.70 31.61 12.57
N ASN A 59 39.61 32.06 11.32
CA ASN A 59 38.46 31.83 10.43
C ASN A 59 37.12 32.43 10.88
N LYS A 60 37.10 33.46 11.75
CA LYS A 60 35.86 34.11 12.22
C LYS A 60 34.88 34.47 11.08
N SER A 61 35.42 34.99 9.97
CA SER A 61 34.61 35.42 8.82
C SER A 61 33.96 34.23 8.14
N TYR A 62 34.71 33.15 7.92
CA TYR A 62 34.20 31.89 7.35
C TYR A 62 33.12 31.26 8.25
N ILE A 63 33.34 31.23 9.57
CA ILE A 63 32.37 30.67 10.50
C ILE A 63 31.09 31.52 10.54
N ASN A 64 31.22 32.85 10.53
CA ASN A 64 30.06 33.74 10.44
C ASN A 64 29.28 33.55 9.12
N LEU A 65 29.97 33.34 7.99
CA LEU A 65 29.33 32.99 6.72
C LEU A 65 28.57 31.65 6.81
N ARG A 66 29.17 30.61 7.41
CA ARG A 66 28.51 29.32 7.65
C ARG A 66 27.26 29.46 8.53
N ILE A 67 27.33 30.28 9.58
CA ILE A 67 26.17 30.56 10.45
C ILE A 67 25.06 31.26 9.66
N ALA A 68 25.41 32.25 8.84
CA ALA A 68 24.46 32.96 7.99
C ALA A 68 23.78 32.01 7.00
N ASP A 69 24.55 31.12 6.37
CA ASP A 69 24.04 30.10 5.44
C ASP A 69 23.06 29.13 6.13
N PHE A 70 23.39 28.63 7.32
CA PHE A 70 22.46 27.81 8.11
C PHE A 70 21.14 28.54 8.38
N ILE A 71 21.22 29.79 8.84
CA ILE A 71 20.03 30.60 9.14
C ILE A 71 19.21 30.83 7.87
N TYR A 72 19.85 31.19 6.76
CA TYR A 72 19.20 31.41 5.47
C TYR A 72 18.47 30.15 4.98
N ASN A 73 19.11 28.99 5.05
CA ASN A 73 18.51 27.71 4.65
C ASN A 73 17.27 27.36 5.49
N PHE A 74 17.31 27.60 6.80
CA PHE A 74 16.14 27.40 7.66
C PHE A 74 15.03 28.43 7.40
N GLN A 75 15.37 29.70 7.17
CA GLN A 75 14.41 30.73 6.81
C GLN A 75 13.71 30.41 5.48
N LYS A 76 14.45 29.95 4.47
CA LYS A 76 13.88 29.54 3.19
C LYS A 76 12.85 28.43 3.35
N LYS A 77 13.19 27.33 4.03
CA LYS A 77 12.26 26.22 4.33
C LYS A 77 11.06 26.68 5.14
N ASP A 78 11.26 27.57 6.10
CA ASP A 78 10.20 28.10 6.94
C ASP A 78 9.21 29.01 6.17
N ILE A 79 9.68 29.75 5.15
CA ILE A 79 8.83 30.50 4.23
C ILE A 79 7.94 29.57 3.40
N GLU A 80 8.47 28.43 2.95
CA GLU A 80 7.73 27.41 2.18
C GLU A 80 6.53 26.84 2.96
N LEU A 81 6.54 26.87 4.29
CA LEU A 81 5.40 26.44 5.12
C LEU A 81 4.16 27.34 4.95
N GLY A 82 4.33 28.61 4.55
CA GLY A 82 3.24 29.56 4.38
C GLY A 82 2.27 29.59 5.58
N GLY A 83 0.96 29.63 5.29
CA GLY A 83 -0.09 29.65 6.31
C GLY A 83 -0.20 28.37 7.16
N ARG A 84 0.41 27.24 6.73
CA ARG A 84 0.39 26.00 7.53
C ARG A 84 1.15 26.16 8.84
N ARG A 85 2.20 26.99 8.83
CA ARG A 85 3.06 27.27 9.98
C ARG A 85 2.29 27.65 11.23
N ASP A 86 1.22 28.43 11.10
CA ASP A 86 0.45 28.93 12.25
C ASP A 86 -0.35 27.83 12.94
N SER A 87 -0.57 26.70 12.30
CA SER A 87 -1.21 25.51 12.91
C SER A 87 -0.20 24.55 13.55
N MET A 88 1.10 24.72 13.27
CA MET A 88 2.14 23.77 13.70
C MET A 88 2.66 24.05 15.12
N THR A 89 3.17 23.01 15.75
CA THR A 89 3.98 23.07 16.96
C THR A 89 5.45 23.30 16.63
N ILE A 90 6.23 23.79 17.59
CA ILE A 90 7.66 24.02 17.39
C ILE A 90 8.43 22.73 17.07
N LYS A 91 8.01 21.58 17.63
CA LYS A 91 8.60 20.26 17.33
C LYS A 91 8.35 19.84 15.88
N GLN A 92 7.14 20.07 15.37
CA GLN A 92 6.81 19.80 13.97
C GLN A 92 7.59 20.71 13.02
N ILE A 93 7.74 21.99 13.36
CA ILE A 93 8.57 22.92 12.56
C ILE A 93 10.03 22.46 12.56
N LYS A 94 10.60 22.14 13.73
CA LYS A 94 11.97 21.61 13.84
C LYS A 94 12.15 20.34 13.01
N SER A 95 11.21 19.40 13.07
CA SER A 95 11.23 18.17 12.27
C SER A 95 11.26 18.49 10.78
N TYR A 96 10.36 19.35 10.29
CA TYR A 96 10.33 19.78 8.88
C TYR A 96 11.65 20.44 8.43
N LEU A 97 12.23 21.30 9.26
CA LEU A 97 13.47 22.01 8.96
C LEU A 97 14.68 21.06 8.88
N LEU A 98 14.71 20.07 9.78
CA LEU A 98 15.75 19.06 9.85
C LEU A 98 15.59 17.95 8.81
N ASP A 99 14.36 17.77 8.30
CA ASP A 99 14.13 16.80 7.26
C ASP A 99 14.99 17.21 6.06
N LYS A 100 15.92 16.32 5.69
CA LYS A 100 16.66 16.46 4.44
C LYS A 100 15.58 16.57 3.37
N ALA A 101 15.64 17.61 2.55
CA ALA A 101 14.66 17.90 1.50
C ALA A 101 14.42 16.71 0.53
N GLU A 102 15.22 15.66 0.64
CA GLU A 102 15.09 14.39 -0.09
C GLU A 102 13.96 13.45 0.39
N ASN A 103 13.40 13.58 1.61
CA ASN A 103 12.59 12.47 2.18
C ASN A 103 11.09 12.70 2.42
N SER A 104 10.57 13.92 2.47
CA SER A 104 9.12 14.16 2.70
C SER A 104 8.34 14.65 1.49
N GLY A 105 9.02 15.04 0.40
CA GLY A 105 8.37 15.51 -0.85
C GLY A 105 8.61 14.64 -2.10
N HIS A 106 9.52 13.66 -2.04
CA HIS A 106 10.01 12.90 -3.20
C HIS A 106 9.75 11.40 -3.11
N ILE A 107 8.94 10.94 -2.14
CA ILE A 107 8.51 9.54 -2.14
C ILE A 107 7.59 9.36 -3.34
N ASP A 108 8.09 8.66 -4.35
CA ASP A 108 7.34 8.32 -5.54
C ASP A 108 6.41 7.13 -5.24
N PHE A 109 5.12 7.33 -5.48
CA PHE A 109 4.09 6.31 -5.24
C PHE A 109 4.34 5.05 -6.05
N PHE A 110 4.75 5.16 -7.31
CA PHE A 110 4.97 3.99 -8.17
C PHE A 110 6.19 3.19 -7.76
N LYS A 111 7.26 3.85 -7.30
CA LYS A 111 8.45 3.19 -6.75
C LYS A 111 8.07 2.37 -5.52
N PHE A 112 7.41 2.99 -4.54
CA PHE A 112 6.93 2.27 -3.35
C PHE A 112 5.99 1.13 -3.72
N ALA A 113 5.02 1.37 -4.61
CA ALA A 113 4.06 0.36 -5.00
C ALA A 113 4.74 -0.86 -5.64
N LYS A 114 5.76 -0.66 -6.48
CA LYS A 114 6.52 -1.76 -7.07
C LYS A 114 7.23 -2.61 -6.02
N GLU A 115 7.87 -1.97 -5.03
CA GLU A 115 8.52 -2.66 -3.91
C GLU A 115 7.49 -3.44 -3.07
N TYR A 116 6.36 -2.82 -2.76
CA TYR A 116 5.27 -3.48 -2.03
C TYR A 116 4.72 -4.70 -2.79
N LEU A 117 4.52 -4.60 -4.11
CA LEU A 117 3.98 -5.70 -4.91
C LEU A 117 4.89 -6.93 -4.94
N ASN A 118 6.21 -6.72 -4.85
CA ASN A 118 7.18 -7.82 -4.75
C ASN A 118 7.08 -8.57 -3.42
N SER A 119 6.55 -7.94 -2.36
CA SER A 119 6.30 -8.57 -1.07
C SER A 119 4.97 -9.34 -0.98
N ILE A 120 4.15 -9.33 -2.04
CA ILE A 120 2.85 -10.01 -2.06
C ILE A 120 3.00 -11.40 -2.69
N ASP A 121 2.79 -12.43 -1.89
CA ASP A 121 2.85 -13.84 -2.35
C ASP A 121 1.67 -14.22 -3.24
N SER A 122 0.48 -13.71 -2.92
CA SER A 122 -0.74 -14.00 -3.68
C SER A 122 -0.69 -13.40 -5.08
N LYS A 123 -0.46 -14.25 -6.10
CA LYS A 123 -0.45 -13.86 -7.53
C LYS A 123 -1.72 -13.08 -7.93
N GLY A 124 -2.89 -13.47 -7.41
CA GLY A 124 -4.16 -12.79 -7.68
C GLY A 124 -4.21 -11.38 -7.10
N THR A 125 -3.79 -11.23 -5.84
CA THR A 125 -3.73 -9.92 -5.17
C THR A 125 -2.72 -8.99 -5.85
N ARG A 126 -1.55 -9.54 -6.21
CA ARG A 126 -0.53 -8.80 -6.96
C ARG A 126 -1.05 -8.31 -8.31
N ARG A 127 -1.69 -9.19 -9.11
CA ARG A 127 -2.31 -8.81 -10.40
C ARG A 127 -3.36 -7.71 -10.25
N TRP A 128 -4.18 -7.78 -9.20
CA TRP A 128 -5.18 -6.74 -8.92
C TRP A 128 -4.53 -5.35 -8.69
N HIS A 129 -3.43 -5.32 -7.93
CA HIS A 129 -2.65 -4.09 -7.77
C HIS A 129 -1.96 -3.66 -9.07
N GLU A 130 -1.34 -4.57 -9.82
CA GLU A 130 -0.69 -4.29 -11.11
C GLU A 130 -1.66 -3.63 -12.10
N SER A 131 -2.87 -4.16 -12.24
CA SER A 131 -3.92 -3.55 -13.08
C SER A 131 -4.24 -2.12 -12.65
N THR A 132 -4.24 -1.86 -11.35
CA THR A 132 -4.49 -0.51 -10.80
C THR A 132 -3.34 0.44 -11.10
N LEU A 133 -2.09 -0.01 -10.91
CA LEU A 133 -0.91 0.79 -11.21
C LEU A 133 -0.79 1.11 -12.70
N SER A 134 -1.13 0.15 -13.57
CA SER A 134 -1.15 0.37 -15.01
C SER A 134 -2.14 1.49 -15.40
N ASN A 135 -3.36 1.46 -14.87
CA ASN A 135 -4.35 2.52 -15.12
C ASN A 135 -3.92 3.87 -14.54
N LEU A 136 -3.32 3.89 -13.35
CA LEU A 136 -2.77 5.11 -12.76
C LEU A 136 -1.65 5.70 -13.62
N LYS A 137 -0.77 4.86 -14.20
CA LYS A 137 0.28 5.32 -15.11
C LYS A 137 -0.29 5.92 -16.39
N SER A 138 -1.32 5.29 -16.97
CA SER A 138 -2.00 5.83 -18.14
C SER A 138 -2.73 7.15 -17.86
N PHE A 139 -3.16 7.38 -16.61
CA PHE A 139 -3.82 8.61 -16.20
C PHE A 139 -2.85 9.75 -15.88
N GLY A 140 -1.80 9.48 -15.10
CA GLY A 140 -0.96 10.49 -14.46
C GLY A 140 0.53 10.42 -14.81
N GLY A 141 0.94 9.53 -15.72
CA GLY A 141 2.34 9.32 -16.08
C GLY A 141 3.08 8.35 -15.14
N SER A 142 4.39 8.27 -15.28
CA SER A 142 5.22 7.25 -14.61
C SER A 142 5.78 7.67 -13.25
N LYS A 143 5.54 8.92 -12.83
CA LYS A 143 5.94 9.46 -11.53
C LYS A 143 4.72 10.08 -10.86
N LEU A 144 4.58 9.84 -9.57
CA LEU A 144 3.47 10.36 -8.78
C LEU A 144 3.93 10.57 -7.33
N PRO A 145 4.34 11.79 -6.96
CA PRO A 145 4.64 12.12 -5.58
C PRO A 145 3.41 11.94 -4.69
N PHE A 146 3.59 11.43 -3.46
CA PHE A 146 2.47 11.29 -2.51
C PHE A 146 1.74 12.61 -2.29
N SER A 147 2.44 13.75 -2.25
CA SER A 147 1.86 15.09 -2.06
C SER A 147 0.83 15.51 -3.12
N GLU A 148 0.88 14.92 -4.32
CA GLU A 148 -0.09 15.19 -5.40
C GLU A 148 -1.37 14.36 -5.26
N ILE A 149 -1.34 13.30 -4.47
CA ILE A 149 -2.49 12.43 -4.22
C ILE A 149 -3.41 13.11 -3.20
N ASN A 150 -4.25 14.01 -3.69
CA ASN A 150 -5.26 14.73 -2.91
C ASN A 150 -6.69 14.30 -3.32
N LEU A 151 -7.71 14.93 -2.74
CA LEU A 151 -9.11 14.60 -3.05
C LEU A 151 -9.46 14.82 -4.54
N ASP A 152 -8.97 15.90 -5.14
CA ASP A 152 -9.19 16.21 -6.56
C ASP A 152 -8.54 15.15 -7.46
N PHE A 153 -7.30 14.74 -7.14
CA PHE A 153 -6.62 13.65 -7.86
C PHE A 153 -7.46 12.37 -7.87
N LEU A 154 -7.98 11.95 -6.71
CA LEU A 154 -8.81 10.76 -6.60
C LEU A 154 -10.10 10.86 -7.43
N GLN A 155 -10.76 12.03 -7.42
CA GLN A 155 -11.98 12.27 -8.19
C GLN A 155 -11.73 12.30 -9.70
N ARG A 156 -10.61 12.90 -10.13
CA ARG A 156 -10.20 12.90 -11.54
C ARG A 156 -9.81 11.51 -12.02
N PHE A 157 -9.10 10.74 -11.21
CA PHE A 157 -8.75 9.36 -11.55
C PHE A 157 -9.99 8.48 -11.66
N GLU A 158 -10.95 8.62 -10.75
CA GLU A 158 -12.24 7.92 -10.86
C GLU A 158 -12.98 8.29 -12.15
N ARG A 159 -13.04 9.58 -12.49
CA ARG A 159 -13.64 10.06 -13.73
C ARG A 159 -12.93 9.48 -14.95
N TYR A 160 -11.61 9.42 -14.93
CA TYR A 160 -10.81 8.76 -15.96
C TYR A 160 -11.22 7.29 -16.14
N LEU A 161 -11.32 6.51 -15.05
CA LEU A 161 -11.76 5.11 -15.14
C LEU A 161 -13.16 4.98 -15.76
N ARG A 162 -14.09 5.89 -15.43
CA ARG A 162 -15.44 5.94 -16.05
C ARG A 162 -15.36 6.21 -17.54
N MET A 163 -14.52 7.15 -17.98
CA MET A 163 -14.32 7.46 -19.40
C MET A 163 -13.68 6.31 -20.16
N GLN A 164 -12.83 5.50 -19.51
CA GLN A 164 -12.30 4.25 -20.07
C GLN A 164 -13.32 3.10 -20.10
N GLY A 165 -14.60 3.36 -19.77
CA GLY A 165 -15.66 2.35 -19.80
C GLY A 165 -15.66 1.40 -18.60
N VAL A 166 -14.85 1.64 -17.57
CA VAL A 166 -14.85 0.82 -16.36
C VAL A 166 -16.15 1.07 -15.60
N LYS A 167 -16.99 0.04 -15.46
CA LYS A 167 -18.27 0.11 -14.72
C LYS A 167 -18.08 -0.34 -13.27
N GLY A 168 -18.64 -1.51 -12.90
CA GLY A 168 -18.61 -2.03 -11.52
C GLY A 168 -17.22 -2.30 -10.94
N GLY A 169 -16.17 -2.24 -11.77
CA GLY A 169 -14.76 -2.41 -11.39
C GLY A 169 -14.09 -1.18 -10.79
N ILE A 170 -14.68 0.03 -10.90
CA ILE A 170 -14.09 1.27 -10.33
C ILE A 170 -13.78 1.10 -8.85
N ASN A 171 -14.71 0.48 -8.12
CA ASN A 171 -14.55 0.17 -6.71
C ASN A 171 -13.25 -0.62 -6.45
N ASN A 172 -12.96 -1.63 -7.26
CA ASN A 172 -11.77 -2.47 -7.11
C ASN A 172 -10.49 -1.66 -7.33
N TYR A 173 -10.45 -0.80 -8.34
CA TYR A 173 -9.31 0.10 -8.57
C TYR A 173 -9.08 1.05 -7.40
N MET A 174 -10.15 1.69 -6.90
CA MET A 174 -10.02 2.67 -5.81
C MET A 174 -9.70 2.00 -4.46
N ARG A 175 -10.16 0.77 -4.22
CA ARG A 175 -9.76 -0.02 -3.04
C ARG A 175 -8.29 -0.41 -3.10
N SER A 176 -7.82 -0.86 -4.26
CA SER A 176 -6.41 -1.18 -4.49
C SER A 176 -5.52 0.03 -4.26
N PHE A 177 -5.89 1.18 -4.85
CA PHE A 177 -5.15 2.43 -4.66
C PHE A 177 -5.10 2.82 -3.18
N ARG A 178 -6.23 2.76 -2.47
CA ARG A 178 -6.27 3.04 -1.02
C ARG A 178 -5.39 2.08 -0.23
N ALA A 179 -5.38 0.78 -0.56
CA ALA A 179 -4.57 -0.21 0.14
C ALA A 179 -3.07 0.08 0.01
N ILE A 180 -2.60 0.39 -1.20
CA ILE A 180 -1.20 0.76 -1.44
C ILE A 180 -0.85 2.06 -0.71
N PHE A 181 -1.74 3.06 -0.74
CA PHE A 181 -1.53 4.33 -0.04
C PHE A 181 -1.45 4.15 1.48
N ASN A 182 -2.33 3.33 2.05
CA ASN A 182 -2.30 2.99 3.49
C ASN A 182 -0.99 2.30 3.83
N LYS A 183 -0.58 1.29 3.05
CA LYS A 183 0.68 0.58 3.30
C LYS A 183 1.89 1.52 3.28
N ALA A 184 1.90 2.49 2.38
CA ALA A 184 2.94 3.51 2.33
C ALA A 184 2.97 4.38 3.60
N ARG A 185 1.80 4.78 4.10
CA ARG A 185 1.69 5.50 5.37
C ARG A 185 2.21 4.66 6.52
N ASP A 186 1.82 3.39 6.60
CA ASP A 186 2.28 2.49 7.66
C ASP A 186 3.80 2.24 7.61
N THR A 187 4.41 2.30 6.43
CA THR A 187 5.86 2.11 6.25
C THR A 187 6.67 3.39 6.52
N TYR A 188 6.16 4.55 6.12
CA TYR A 188 6.92 5.81 6.16
C TYR A 188 6.57 6.74 7.31
N ASN A 189 5.39 6.56 7.92
CA ASN A 189 5.01 7.28 9.12
C ASN A 189 5.26 6.37 10.32
N ASP A 190 5.98 6.88 11.29
CA ASP A 190 6.16 6.30 12.60
C ASP A 190 5.53 7.26 13.62
N GLU A 191 4.33 6.90 14.09
CA GLU A 191 3.58 7.72 15.03
C GLU A 191 4.19 7.70 16.44
N ASP A 192 4.87 6.61 16.81
CA ASP A 192 5.50 6.43 18.12
C ASP A 192 6.73 7.33 18.27
N SER A 193 7.55 7.45 17.21
CA SER A 193 8.67 8.40 17.17
C SER A 193 8.28 9.80 16.69
N GLY A 194 7.03 9.99 16.24
CA GLY A 194 6.49 11.25 15.73
C GLY A 194 7.00 11.63 14.34
N VAL A 195 7.60 10.70 13.59
CA VAL A 195 8.08 10.91 12.22
C VAL A 195 6.93 10.72 11.24
N ILE A 196 6.40 11.81 10.69
CA ILE A 196 5.27 11.75 9.73
C ILE A 196 5.72 12.26 8.36
N LYS A 197 5.99 11.34 7.42
CA LYS A 197 6.43 11.67 6.05
C LYS A 197 5.27 11.90 5.09
N ILE A 198 4.16 11.18 5.25
CA ILE A 198 2.93 11.30 4.46
C ILE A 198 1.81 11.76 5.39
N PRO A 199 1.70 13.07 5.66
CA PRO A 199 0.79 13.60 6.69
C PRO A 199 -0.68 13.66 6.25
N HIS A 200 -0.94 13.67 4.95
CA HIS A 200 -2.29 13.84 4.41
C HIS A 200 -2.95 12.47 4.13
N TYR A 201 -4.28 12.42 4.27
CA TYR A 201 -5.06 11.22 3.99
C TYR A 201 -6.34 11.54 3.20
N PRO A 202 -6.28 11.59 1.86
CA PRO A 202 -7.41 12.02 1.03
C PRO A 202 -8.57 11.03 1.05
N PHE A 203 -8.29 9.75 1.29
CA PHE A 203 -9.28 8.67 1.42
C PHE A 203 -10.18 8.80 2.67
N ARG A 204 -9.89 9.74 3.59
CA ARG A 204 -10.83 10.12 4.65
C ARG A 204 -12.06 10.83 4.09
N LYS A 205 -11.87 11.70 3.09
CA LYS A 205 -12.93 12.50 2.47
C LYS A 205 -13.49 11.83 1.22
N TYR A 206 -12.66 11.12 0.48
CA TYR A 206 -13.06 10.44 -0.73
C TYR A 206 -13.91 9.19 -0.43
N LYS A 207 -15.13 9.14 -0.96
CA LYS A 207 -16.03 8.00 -0.82
C LYS A 207 -15.84 7.06 -2.01
N ILE A 208 -15.28 5.87 -1.76
CA ILE A 208 -15.14 4.84 -2.80
C ILE A 208 -16.54 4.46 -3.32
N PRO A 209 -16.80 4.52 -4.64
CA PRO A 209 -18.08 4.14 -5.22
C PRO A 209 -18.45 2.71 -4.84
N LYS A 210 -19.70 2.47 -4.45
CA LYS A 210 -20.18 1.11 -4.22
C LYS A 210 -20.22 0.35 -5.54
N SER A 211 -19.79 -0.90 -5.54
CA SER A 211 -20.03 -1.77 -6.68
C SER A 211 -21.52 -2.11 -6.72
N THR A 212 -22.16 -2.00 -7.87
CA THR A 212 -23.54 -2.45 -8.05
C THR A 212 -23.55 -3.98 -7.92
N PRO A 213 -24.29 -4.57 -6.96
CA PRO A 213 -24.32 -6.01 -6.81
C PRO A 213 -24.95 -6.62 -8.06
N LYS A 214 -24.16 -7.32 -8.87
CA LYS A 214 -24.69 -8.14 -9.97
C LYS A 214 -25.41 -9.39 -9.46
N SER A 215 -25.20 -9.78 -8.19
CA SER A 215 -25.67 -11.05 -7.63
C SER A 215 -27.19 -11.24 -7.64
N LYS A 216 -27.98 -10.15 -7.58
CA LYS A 216 -29.45 -10.28 -7.64
C LYS A 216 -29.95 -10.82 -8.98
N MET A 217 -29.16 -10.76 -10.05
CA MET A 217 -29.55 -11.22 -11.38
C MET A 217 -29.12 -12.67 -11.69
N HIS A 218 -28.52 -13.38 -10.72
CA HIS A 218 -27.96 -14.71 -10.94
C HIS A 218 -28.44 -15.74 -9.89
N ILE A 219 -29.58 -15.48 -9.25
CA ILE A 219 -30.19 -16.42 -8.30
C ILE A 219 -31.12 -17.33 -9.10
N LEU A 220 -30.83 -18.63 -9.11
CA LEU A 220 -31.73 -19.63 -9.66
C LEU A 220 -32.88 -19.90 -8.69
N THR A 221 -34.10 -19.94 -9.20
CA THR A 221 -35.25 -20.49 -8.49
C THR A 221 -35.12 -22.02 -8.36
N ILE A 222 -35.91 -22.60 -7.45
CA ILE A 222 -35.94 -24.07 -7.27
C ILE A 222 -36.36 -24.76 -8.58
N ASP A 223 -37.32 -24.19 -9.30
CA ASP A 223 -37.81 -24.79 -10.55
C ASP A 223 -36.79 -24.68 -11.69
N GLU A 224 -36.08 -23.56 -11.80
CA GLU A 224 -34.96 -23.42 -12.74
C GLU A 224 -33.83 -24.40 -12.41
N LEU A 225 -33.52 -24.60 -11.13
CA LEU A 225 -32.51 -25.58 -10.70
C LEU A 225 -32.95 -27.00 -11.05
N LYS A 226 -34.21 -27.38 -10.78
CA LYS A 226 -34.77 -28.68 -11.17
C LYS A 226 -34.74 -28.88 -12.69
N MET A 227 -35.08 -27.83 -13.44
CA MET A 227 -34.99 -27.85 -14.90
C MET A 227 -33.55 -28.10 -15.37
N PHE A 228 -32.58 -27.43 -14.75
CA PHE A 228 -31.16 -27.62 -15.05
C PHE A 228 -30.66 -29.02 -14.70
N ILE A 229 -31.03 -29.56 -13.54
CA ILE A 229 -30.71 -30.94 -13.13
C ILE A 229 -31.24 -31.95 -14.15
N ASN A 230 -32.46 -31.74 -14.66
CA ASN A 230 -33.11 -32.64 -15.62
C ASN A 230 -32.72 -32.38 -17.09
N TYR A 231 -31.91 -31.35 -17.37
CA TYR A 231 -31.49 -31.02 -18.73
C TYR A 231 -30.72 -32.19 -19.36
N LYS A 232 -31.11 -32.58 -20.58
CA LYS A 232 -30.40 -33.61 -21.35
C LYS A 232 -29.38 -32.92 -22.25
N HIS A 233 -28.11 -33.21 -22.01
CA HIS A 233 -27.00 -32.70 -22.82
C HIS A 233 -26.97 -33.37 -24.18
N ASN A 234 -26.60 -32.59 -25.20
CA ASN A 234 -26.48 -33.08 -26.58
C ASN A 234 -25.01 -33.18 -27.04
N THR A 235 -24.10 -32.61 -26.26
CA THR A 235 -22.66 -32.60 -26.57
C THR A 235 -21.83 -32.94 -25.33
N PRO A 236 -20.61 -33.47 -25.50
CA PRO A 236 -19.70 -33.70 -24.37
C PRO A 236 -19.35 -32.43 -23.59
N GLY A 237 -19.33 -31.27 -24.26
CA GLY A 237 -19.10 -29.98 -23.60
C GLY A 237 -20.26 -29.55 -22.72
N GLU A 238 -21.50 -29.81 -23.15
CA GLU A 238 -22.70 -29.57 -22.32
C GLU A 238 -22.76 -30.49 -21.11
N GLU A 239 -22.40 -31.77 -21.28
CA GLU A 239 -22.29 -32.74 -20.19
C GLU A 239 -21.28 -32.28 -19.14
N LEU A 240 -20.07 -31.94 -19.58
CA LEU A 240 -19.03 -31.42 -18.68
C LEU A 240 -19.48 -30.15 -17.96
N ALA A 241 -20.07 -29.19 -18.67
CA ALA A 241 -20.53 -27.95 -18.06
C ALA A 241 -21.63 -28.20 -17.00
N LYS A 242 -22.56 -29.11 -17.29
CA LYS A 242 -23.62 -29.53 -16.36
C LYS A 242 -23.02 -30.19 -15.13
N ASP A 243 -22.14 -31.15 -15.31
CA ASP A 243 -21.50 -31.89 -14.23
C ASP A 243 -20.66 -30.99 -13.34
N MET A 244 -19.84 -30.09 -13.92
CA MET A 244 -19.06 -29.14 -13.14
C MET A 244 -19.96 -28.22 -12.32
N PHE A 245 -21.06 -27.73 -12.88
CA PHE A 245 -22.03 -26.92 -12.13
C PHE A 245 -22.64 -27.71 -10.97
N LEU A 246 -23.12 -28.93 -11.22
CA LEU A 246 -23.77 -29.77 -10.20
C LEU A 246 -22.80 -30.15 -9.08
N LEU A 247 -21.56 -30.54 -9.42
CA LEU A 247 -20.52 -30.82 -8.43
C LEU A 247 -20.19 -29.58 -7.61
N MET A 248 -20.06 -28.41 -8.25
CA MET A 248 -19.83 -27.15 -7.54
C MET A 248 -20.98 -26.85 -6.57
N PHE A 249 -22.22 -27.09 -6.97
CA PHE A 249 -23.40 -26.88 -6.15
C PHE A 249 -23.51 -27.89 -4.98
N TYR A 250 -23.42 -29.19 -5.25
CA TYR A 250 -23.53 -30.27 -4.26
C TYR A 250 -22.41 -30.24 -3.22
N LEU A 251 -21.21 -29.80 -3.61
CA LEU A 251 -20.07 -29.66 -2.71
C LEU A 251 -20.01 -28.27 -2.04
N ILE A 252 -21.18 -27.71 -1.72
CA ILE A 252 -21.34 -26.49 -0.91
C ILE A 252 -20.60 -25.29 -1.57
N GLY A 253 -20.77 -25.14 -2.87
CA GLY A 253 -20.18 -24.02 -3.63
C GLY A 253 -18.66 -24.06 -3.69
N ILE A 254 -18.06 -25.25 -3.84
CA ILE A 254 -16.62 -25.43 -4.05
C ILE A 254 -16.14 -24.58 -5.25
N GLU A 255 -14.98 -23.92 -5.16
CA GLU A 255 -14.45 -23.16 -6.30
C GLU A 255 -13.88 -24.15 -7.34
N ILE A 256 -13.97 -23.82 -8.63
CA ILE A 256 -13.53 -24.71 -9.71
C ILE A 256 -12.07 -25.18 -9.56
N LYS A 257 -11.20 -24.33 -9.00
CA LYS A 257 -9.82 -24.68 -8.71
C LYS A 257 -9.75 -25.77 -7.62
N ASP A 258 -10.51 -25.63 -6.55
CA ASP A 258 -10.56 -26.64 -5.49
C ASP A 258 -11.12 -27.96 -6.03
N LEU A 259 -12.19 -27.91 -6.86
CA LEU A 259 -12.79 -29.08 -7.49
C LEU A 259 -11.80 -29.83 -8.40
N PHE A 260 -11.00 -29.09 -9.17
CA PHE A 260 -10.01 -29.69 -10.07
C PHE A 260 -8.94 -30.51 -9.31
N TYR A 261 -8.50 -30.01 -8.16
CA TYR A 261 -7.50 -30.65 -7.29
C TYR A 261 -8.11 -31.60 -6.24
N LEU A 262 -9.43 -31.79 -6.27
CA LEU A 262 -10.14 -32.60 -5.28
C LEU A 262 -9.69 -34.05 -5.39
N LYS A 263 -9.25 -34.63 -4.27
CA LYS A 263 -8.84 -36.03 -4.20
C LYS A 263 -10.05 -36.95 -4.12
N LYS A 264 -9.85 -38.23 -4.47
CA LYS A 264 -10.89 -39.26 -4.37
C LYS A 264 -11.43 -39.34 -2.95
N ALA A 265 -12.74 -39.58 -2.83
CA ALA A 265 -13.41 -39.71 -1.56
C ALA A 265 -12.88 -40.91 -0.75
N ILE A 266 -12.88 -40.77 0.58
CA ILE A 266 -12.54 -41.81 1.55
C ILE A 266 -13.75 -41.94 2.48
N ASN A 267 -14.32 -43.14 2.60
CA ASN A 267 -15.50 -43.43 3.42
C ASN A 267 -16.65 -42.44 3.15
N ASP A 268 -17.03 -42.31 1.88
CA ASP A 268 -18.08 -41.41 1.38
C ASP A 268 -17.88 -39.92 1.65
N ARG A 269 -16.64 -39.51 1.92
CA ARG A 269 -16.32 -38.09 2.19
C ARG A 269 -15.15 -37.60 1.36
N VAL A 270 -15.28 -36.38 0.88
CA VAL A 270 -14.16 -35.63 0.32
C VAL A 270 -13.57 -34.70 1.37
N TYR A 271 -12.25 -34.61 1.36
CA TYR A 271 -11.47 -33.76 2.26
C TYR A 271 -10.57 -32.85 1.43
N PHE A 272 -10.63 -31.55 1.66
CA PHE A 272 -9.78 -30.58 0.98
C PHE A 272 -9.62 -29.30 1.78
N GLU A 273 -8.53 -28.59 1.52
CA GLU A 273 -8.30 -27.25 2.01
C GLU A 273 -8.56 -26.27 0.85
N ARG A 274 -9.39 -25.24 1.07
CA ARG A 274 -9.66 -24.24 0.04
C ARG A 274 -8.42 -23.42 -0.29
N PHE A 275 -8.00 -23.39 -1.55
CA PHE A 275 -6.84 -22.62 -2.02
C PHE A 275 -6.92 -21.13 -1.69
N LYS A 276 -8.13 -20.57 -1.64
CA LYS A 276 -8.32 -19.13 -1.45
C LYS A 276 -8.31 -18.70 0.01
N THR A 277 -8.78 -19.56 0.92
CA THR A 277 -9.03 -19.19 2.33
C THR A 277 -8.27 -20.05 3.32
N CYS A 278 -7.58 -21.09 2.86
CA CYS A 278 -6.89 -22.06 3.70
C CYS A 278 -7.80 -22.69 4.77
N LYS A 279 -9.07 -22.89 4.42
CA LYS A 279 -10.07 -23.51 5.30
C LYS A 279 -10.25 -24.95 4.90
N GLU A 280 -10.22 -25.84 5.88
CA GLU A 280 -10.48 -27.26 5.70
C GLU A 280 -11.98 -27.53 5.56
N PHE A 281 -12.31 -28.46 4.67
CA PHE A 281 -13.66 -28.94 4.43
C PHE A 281 -13.66 -30.46 4.48
N SER A 282 -14.71 -31.01 5.09
CA SER A 282 -15.06 -32.43 5.04
C SER A 282 -16.53 -32.53 4.64
N ILE A 283 -16.80 -33.03 3.44
CA ILE A 283 -18.14 -33.06 2.86
C ILE A 283 -18.52 -34.50 2.57
N LYS A 284 -19.67 -34.95 3.08
CA LYS A 284 -20.25 -36.24 2.72
C LYS A 284 -20.81 -36.17 1.31
N LEU A 285 -20.50 -37.18 0.50
CA LEU A 285 -21.04 -37.33 -0.84
C LEU A 285 -22.42 -37.99 -0.76
N GLU A 286 -23.41 -37.35 -1.39
CA GLU A 286 -24.72 -37.94 -1.63
C GLU A 286 -24.71 -38.80 -2.91
N PRO A 287 -25.64 -39.76 -3.08
CA PRO A 287 -25.65 -40.68 -4.22
C PRO A 287 -25.58 -39.99 -5.59
N GLU A 288 -26.27 -38.87 -5.74
CA GLU A 288 -26.29 -38.06 -6.96
C GLU A 288 -24.94 -37.40 -7.24
N THR A 289 -24.19 -37.05 -6.19
CA THR A 289 -22.83 -36.53 -6.33
C THR A 289 -21.87 -37.62 -6.74
N PHE A 290 -22.01 -38.82 -6.17
CA PHE A 290 -21.24 -40.00 -6.54
C PHE A 290 -21.40 -40.38 -8.01
N ALA A 291 -22.64 -40.38 -8.50
CA ALA A 291 -22.97 -40.72 -9.88
C ALA A 291 -22.23 -39.83 -10.90
N ILE A 292 -21.89 -38.60 -10.52
CA ILE A 292 -21.14 -37.67 -11.37
C ILE A 292 -19.63 -37.80 -11.09
N ILE A 293 -19.22 -37.63 -9.83
CA ILE A 293 -17.81 -37.40 -9.49
C ILE A 293 -16.89 -38.61 -9.75
N ASP A 294 -17.43 -39.83 -9.67
CA ASP A 294 -16.64 -41.06 -9.83
C ASP A 294 -16.09 -41.19 -11.26
N GLY A 295 -16.86 -40.78 -12.26
CA GLY A 295 -16.44 -40.75 -13.66
C GLY A 295 -15.31 -39.76 -13.95
N TYR A 296 -15.07 -38.80 -13.04
CA TYR A 296 -14.01 -37.80 -13.18
C TYR A 296 -12.75 -38.11 -12.39
N PHE A 297 -12.74 -39.09 -11.49
CA PHE A 297 -11.52 -39.52 -10.80
C PHE A 297 -10.71 -40.46 -11.72
N GLY A 298 -9.44 -40.14 -11.96
CA GLY A 298 -8.57 -40.94 -12.84
C GLY A 298 -7.08 -40.76 -12.54
N ASP A 299 -6.28 -41.68 -13.06
CA ASP A 299 -4.84 -41.75 -12.77
C ASP A 299 -4.06 -40.56 -13.30
N ALA A 300 -2.96 -40.29 -12.58
CA ALA A 300 -2.06 -39.23 -12.92
C ALA A 300 -1.29 -39.51 -14.22
N ASP A 301 -1.35 -38.60 -15.22
CA ASP A 301 -0.51 -38.71 -16.42
C ASP A 301 0.97 -38.52 -16.01
N PRO A 302 1.85 -39.55 -16.11
CA PRO A 302 3.23 -39.49 -15.63
C PRO A 302 4.10 -38.48 -16.39
N CYS A 303 3.65 -37.98 -17.54
CA CYS A 303 4.40 -37.04 -18.38
C CYS A 303 4.50 -35.62 -17.81
N PHE A 304 3.80 -35.31 -16.71
CA PHE A 304 3.82 -34.00 -16.07
C PHE A 304 4.15 -34.22 -14.59
N GLY A 305 5.45 -34.16 -14.25
CA GLY A 305 5.96 -34.43 -12.91
C GLY A 305 5.36 -33.54 -11.81
N ASP A 306 5.76 -33.82 -10.56
CA ASP A 306 5.21 -33.43 -9.24
C ASP A 306 4.91 -31.93 -8.94
N ILE A 307 4.78 -31.06 -9.94
CA ILE A 307 4.55 -29.61 -9.79
C ILE A 307 3.20 -29.15 -10.37
N ASP A 308 2.46 -30.01 -11.07
CA ASP A 308 1.09 -29.74 -11.55
C ASP A 308 0.27 -31.00 -11.26
N PRO A 309 -0.95 -30.93 -10.68
CA PRO A 309 -1.74 -32.13 -10.48
C PRO A 309 -1.98 -32.74 -11.87
N PRO A 310 -2.08 -34.06 -11.94
CA PRO A 310 -2.31 -34.70 -13.21
C PRO A 310 -3.51 -34.09 -13.91
N ARG A 311 -3.25 -33.55 -15.10
CA ARG A 311 -4.32 -33.12 -15.98
C ARG A 311 -5.12 -34.37 -16.31
N ARG A 312 -6.28 -34.48 -15.66
CA ARG A 312 -7.17 -35.62 -15.78
C ARG A 312 -7.47 -35.84 -17.27
N LYS A 313 -7.40 -37.11 -17.70
CA LYS A 313 -7.44 -37.53 -19.11
C LYS A 313 -8.55 -36.88 -19.95
N TRP A 314 -9.71 -36.64 -19.33
CA TRP A 314 -10.89 -35.99 -19.94
C TRP A 314 -10.70 -34.52 -20.33
N PHE A 315 -9.70 -33.81 -19.79
CA PHE A 315 -9.44 -32.40 -20.12
C PHE A 315 -8.73 -32.22 -21.48
N LYS A 316 -8.04 -33.26 -21.97
CA LYS A 316 -7.32 -33.22 -23.26
C LYS A 316 -8.27 -33.42 -24.46
N GLU A 317 -9.35 -34.17 -24.26
CA GLU A 317 -10.26 -34.55 -25.34
C GLU A 317 -11.25 -33.44 -25.74
N GLN A 318 -11.35 -32.36 -24.96
CA GLN A 318 -12.30 -31.25 -25.20
C GLN A 318 -11.66 -29.92 -25.62
N ILE A 319 -10.32 -29.83 -25.70
CA ILE A 319 -9.59 -28.63 -26.16
C ILE A 319 -8.95 -28.88 -27.54
N ALA A 320 -9.21 -30.02 -28.17
CA ALA A 320 -8.77 -30.36 -29.52
C ALA A 320 -9.75 -29.86 -30.58
#